data_AF-A0A7K0TH99-F1
#
_entry.id   AF-A0A7K0TH99-F1
#
_cell.length_a   1.000
_cell.length_b   1.000
_cell.length_c   1.000
_cell.angle_alpha   90.00
_cell.angle_beta   90.00
_cell.angle_gamma   90.00
#
_symmetry.space_group_name_H-M   'P 1'
#
loop_
_entity.id
_entity.type
_entity.pdbx_description
1 polymer ?
#
loop_
_entity_poly.entity_id
_entity_poly.type
_entity_poly.pdbx_seq_one_letter_code
_entity_poly.pdbx_strand_id
1 'polypeptide(L)' 'AHIGFTVPYNMSEQPASSINAGFSPDGRAIGLQISGRRFDDLGVLQATHWYENARPALAKPNWEIPSNADSYGGDLA' A
#
# COMPACT_ATOMS: atom_id res chain seq x y z
N ALA A 1 9.70 -3.84 19.89
CA ALA A 1 9.17 -2.52 19.56
C ALA A 1 7.77 -2.68 18.98
N HIS A 2 6.77 -1.88 19.39
CA HIS A 2 5.36 -2.07 19.02
C HIS A 2 4.98 -1.37 17.70
N ILE A 3 5.35 -0.11 17.52
CA ILE A 3 4.97 0.73 16.36
C ILE A 3 6.15 1.61 15.88
N GLY A 4 7.37 1.09 15.99
CA GLY A 4 8.60 1.87 15.80
C GLY A 4 8.76 2.47 14.40
N PHE A 5 8.14 1.87 13.38
CA PHE A 5 8.20 2.38 12.02
C PHE A 5 7.18 3.49 11.75
N THR A 6 6.05 3.54 12.46
CA THR A 6 4.97 4.49 12.15
C THR A 6 4.88 5.66 13.12
N VAL A 7 5.22 5.45 14.40
CA VAL A 7 5.07 6.49 15.44
C VAL A 7 5.85 7.79 15.15
N PRO A 8 7.09 7.77 14.63
CA PRO A 8 7.84 9.01 14.41
C PRO A 8 7.15 9.91 13.38
N TYR A 9 6.53 9.33 12.34
CA TYR A 9 5.87 10.07 11.27
C TYR A 9 4.53 10.66 11.73
N ASN A 10 3.81 9.97 12.63
CA ASN A 10 2.60 10.52 13.25
C ASN A 10 2.92 11.74 14.12
N MET A 11 3.98 11.67 14.94
CA MET A 11 4.34 12.74 15.89
C MET A 11 4.96 13.96 15.21
N SER A 12 5.61 13.77 14.07
CA SER A 12 6.26 14.83 13.29
C SER A 12 5.39 15.36 12.15
N GLU A 13 4.20 14.77 11.95
CA GLU A 13 3.24 15.11 10.89
C GLU A 13 3.82 14.96 9.47
N GLN A 14 4.77 14.05 9.31
CA GLN A 14 5.36 13.74 8.02
C GLN A 14 4.37 12.89 7.20
N PRO A 15 4.17 13.18 5.90
CA PRO A 15 3.39 12.31 5.04
C PRO A 15 4.07 10.95 4.94
N ALA A 16 3.27 9.89 5.00
CA ALA A 16 3.74 8.52 4.86
C ALA A 16 2.73 7.68 4.08
N SER A 17 3.23 6.83 3.18
CA SER A 17 2.45 5.88 2.40
C SER A 17 2.96 4.46 2.67
N SER A 18 2.08 3.47 2.53
CA SER A 18 2.42 2.05 2.63
C SER A 18 2.01 1.35 1.34
N ILE A 19 2.92 0.54 0.79
CA ILE A 19 2.70 -0.20 -0.45
C ILE A 19 3.22 -1.63 -0.32
N ASN A 20 2.55 -2.60 -0.96
CA ASN A 20 3.00 -3.98 -0.97
C ASN A 20 4.36 -4.10 -1.67
N ALA A 21 5.29 -4.76 -0.99
CA ALA A 21 6.67 -4.99 -1.39
C ALA A 21 6.99 -6.48 -1.62
N GLY A 22 5.97 -7.33 -1.67
CA GLY A 22 6.11 -8.77 -1.77
C GLY A 22 5.36 -9.53 -0.70
N PHE A 23 5.66 -10.82 -0.64
CA PHE A 23 5.10 -11.76 0.31
C PHE A 23 6.23 -12.56 0.94
N SER A 24 6.08 -12.89 2.22
CA SER A 24 6.93 -13.87 2.88
C SER A 24 6.70 -15.27 2.29
N PRO A 25 7.58 -16.25 2.57
CA PRO A 25 7.41 -17.63 2.08
C PRO A 25 6.10 -18.29 2.51
N ASP A 26 5.51 -17.86 3.63
CA ASP A 26 4.21 -18.31 4.14
C ASP A 26 3.02 -17.45 3.66
N GLY A 27 3.24 -16.59 2.66
CA GLY A 27 2.19 -15.83 1.97
C GLY A 27 1.71 -14.56 2.67
N ARG A 28 2.36 -14.12 3.76
CA ARG A 28 2.00 -12.84 4.41
C ARG A 28 2.54 -11.66 3.62
N ALA A 29 1.73 -10.61 3.48
CA ALA A 29 2.15 -9.39 2.81
C ALA A 29 3.28 -8.68 3.58
N ILE A 30 4.28 -8.21 2.84
CA ILE A 30 5.35 -7.34 3.33
C ILE A 30 5.06 -5.93 2.84
N GLY A 31 5.05 -4.95 3.74
CA GLY A 31 4.82 -3.54 3.41
C GLY A 31 6.13 -2.75 3.36
N LEU A 32 6.27 -1.90 2.34
CA LEU A 32 7.25 -0.82 2.31
C LEU A 32 6.57 0.48 2.72
N GLN A 33 7.12 1.15 3.74
CA GLN A 33 6.71 2.49 4.11
C GLN A 33 7.63 3.53 3.46
N ILE A 34 7.02 4.53 2.82
CA ILE A 34 7.72 5.67 2.23
C ILE A 34 7.26 6.92 2.97
N SER A 35 8.18 7.63 3.60
CA SER A 35 7.91 8.89 4.31
C SER A 35 8.66 10.05 3.66
N GLY A 36 8.07 11.24 3.75
CA GLY A 36 8.59 12.45 3.11
C GLY A 36 8.82 13.60 4.09
N ARG A 37 9.20 14.76 3.55
CA ARG A 37 9.22 16.01 4.31
C ARG A 37 7.78 16.43 4.64
N ARG A 38 7.60 17.15 5.75
CA ARG A 38 6.28 17.71 6.10
C ARG A 38 5.74 18.54 4.92
N PHE A 39 4.48 18.30 4.57
CA PHE A 39 3.76 18.89 3.43
C PHE A 39 4.21 18.46 2.01
N ASP A 40 5.09 17.46 1.89
CA ASP A 40 5.52 16.90 0.60
C ASP A 40 4.72 15.63 0.23
N ASP A 41 3.39 15.70 0.37
CA ASP A 41 2.48 14.60 0.08
C ASP A 41 2.60 14.12 -1.37
N LEU A 42 2.71 15.06 -2.31
CA LEU A 42 2.88 14.76 -3.72
C LEU A 42 4.19 14.00 -3.98
N GLY A 43 5.29 14.39 -3.34
CA GLY A 43 6.56 13.67 -3.46
C GLY A 43 6.48 12.24 -2.93
N VAL A 44 5.80 12.02 -1.80
CA VAL A 44 5.55 10.67 -1.28
C VAL A 44 4.71 9.85 -2.26
N LEU A 45 3.63 10.41 -2.81
CA LEU A 45 2.79 9.70 -3.78
C LEU A 45 3.54 9.37 -5.08
N GLN A 46 4.37 10.28 -5.58
CA GLN A 46 5.21 10.04 -6.76
C GLN A 46 6.24 8.94 -6.50
N ALA A 47 6.87 8.92 -5.33
CA ALA A 47 7.81 7.88 -4.94
C ALA A 47 7.10 6.52 -4.78
N THR A 48 5.91 6.49 -4.18
CA THR A 48 5.08 5.28 -4.10
C THR A 48 4.70 4.76 -5.48
N HIS A 49 4.27 5.64 -6.39
CA HIS A 49 3.92 5.26 -7.76
C HIS A 49 5.13 4.75 -8.56
N TRP A 50 6.29 5.39 -8.38
CA TRP A 50 7.54 4.88 -8.97
C TRP A 50 7.84 3.47 -8.48
N TYR A 51 7.77 3.23 -7.17
CA TYR A 51 8.01 1.90 -6.60
C TYR A 51 7.00 0.87 -7.11
N GLU A 52 5.74 1.24 -7.22
CA GLU A 52 4.69 0.39 -7.77
C GLU A 52 5.00 -0.12 -9.18
N ASN A 53 5.60 0.72 -10.02
CA ASN A 53 6.02 0.38 -11.38
C ASN A 53 7.35 -0.39 -11.42
N ALA A 54 8.24 -0.14 -10.46
CA ALA A 54 9.58 -0.73 -10.43
C ALA A 54 9.66 -2.08 -9.69
N ARG A 55 8.68 -2.40 -8.82
CA ARG A 55 8.69 -3.63 -8.01
C ARG A 55 8.56 -4.90 -8.88
N PRO A 56 9.08 -6.05 -8.43
CA PRO A 56 8.88 -7.32 -9.13
C PRO A 56 7.40 -7.67 -9.29
N ALA A 57 7.05 -8.39 -10.36
CA ALA A 57 5.68 -8.83 -10.60
C ALA A 57 5.08 -9.64 -9.43
N LEU A 58 5.90 -10.42 -8.73
CA LEU A 58 5.52 -11.18 -7.52
C LEU A 58 5.10 -10.30 -6.34
N ALA A 59 5.48 -9.01 -6.34
CA ALA A 59 5.08 -8.02 -5.34
C ALA A 59 3.83 -7.23 -5.73
N LYS A 60 3.15 -7.60 -6.82
CA LYS A 60 1.81 -7.11 -7.15
C LYS A 60 0.78 -8.07 -6.55
N PRO A 61 0.03 -7.66 -5.51
CA PRO A 61 -1.03 -8.52 -5.00
C PRO A 61 -2.18 -8.69 -6.01
N ASN A 62 -2.91 -9.78 -5.85
CA ASN A 62 -4.23 -9.97 -6.46
C ASN A 62 -5.29 -9.74 -5.38
N TRP A 63 -5.58 -8.49 -5.08
CA TRP A 63 -6.80 -8.13 -4.33
C TRP A 63 -7.91 -8.05 -5.37
N GLU A 64 -8.64 -9.15 -5.53
CA GLU A 64 -9.89 -9.13 -6.27
C GLU A 64 -10.84 -8.20 -5.50
N ILE A 65 -10.98 -6.97 -5.97
CA ILE A 65 -12.03 -6.07 -5.52
C ILE A 65 -13.24 -6.43 -6.37
N PRO A 66 -14.32 -7.01 -5.79
CA PRO A 66 -15.52 -7.33 -6.54
C PRO A 66 -15.98 -6.08 -7.27
N SER A 67 -16.25 -6.19 -8.57
CA SER A 67 -16.89 -5.09 -9.27
C SER A 67 -18.32 -4.95 -8.73
N ASN A 68 -18.89 -3.75 -8.77
CA ASN A 68 -20.29 -3.55 -8.37
C ASN A 68 -21.28 -4.43 -9.17
N ALA A 69 -20.85 -5.01 -10.30
CA ALA A 69 -21.65 -5.96 -11.09
C ALA A 69 -21.71 -7.36 -10.45
N ASP A 70 -20.70 -7.73 -9.65
CA ASP A 70 -20.61 -9.05 -9.00
C ASP A 70 -21.24 -9.04 -7.59
N SER A 71 -21.46 -7.84 -7.02
CA SER A 71 -21.99 -7.66 -5.66
C SER A 71 -23.52 -7.73 -5.54
N TYR A 72 -24.25 -7.67 -6.67
CA TYR A 72 -25.69 -7.90 -6.71
C TYR A 72 -25.92 -9.25 -7.40
N GLY A 73 -26.06 -10.32 -6.61
CA GLY A 73 -26.25 -11.68 -7.10
C GLY A 73 -27.31 -11.77 -8.21
N GLY A 74 -27.03 -12.60 -9.22
CA GLY A 74 -27.88 -12.84 -10.39
C GLY A 74 -29.19 -13.56 -10.08
N ASP A 75 -30.06 -12.93 -9.29
CA ASP A 75 -31.39 -13.43 -8.92
C ASP A 75 -32.48 -12.35 -9.08
N LEU A 76 -32.26 -11.38 -9.98
CA LEU A 76 -33.25 -10.39 -10.40
C LEU A 76 -33.49 -10.38 -11.92
N ALA A 77 -33.34 -11.54 -12.57
CA ALA A 77 -33.81 -11.78 -13.93
C ALA A 77 -35.13 -12.56 -13.91
#